data_AF-A0ABD3QHD5-F1
#
_entry.id   AF-A0ABD3QHD5-F1
#
_cell.length_a   1.000
_cell.length_b   1.000
_cell.length_c   1.000
_cell.angle_alpha   90.00
_cell.angle_beta   90.00
_cell.angle_gamma   90.00
#
_symmetry.space_group_name_H-M   'P 1'
#
loop_
_entity.id
_entity.type
_entity.pdbx_description
1 polymer ?
#
loop_
_entity_poly.entity_id
_entity_poly.type
_entity_poly.pdbx_seq_one_letter_code
_entity_poly.pdbx_strand_id
1 'polypeptide(L)'
;MSRYRYGDGYDPYDHMTNDPVDFYTRGYGGFGYDTSHVKKDEPRTDLFNYASAGNLSEVKRIVEGAEKKEKNKVINYARRWTEIDYKMSGFTKEWEWFDITPLAVAAMKGHDEVVHYLLEQGADPTLSGCPSADTILDAFQAARGTSCEPLLDAVKPFWEKANYSGVHYNAKSRKKFTNAPTDPNGMLNALRNV
;
A
#
# COMPACT_ATOMS: atom_id res chain seq x y z
N MET A 1 19.75 -0.61 21.56
CA MET A 1 19.16 -1.19 20.32
C MET A 1 18.75 -2.63 20.62
N SER A 2 17.58 -2.83 21.22
CA SER A 2 17.07 -4.17 21.55
C SER A 2 16.24 -4.67 20.36
N ARG A 3 16.75 -5.68 19.65
CA ARG A 3 16.01 -6.41 18.62
C ARG A 3 15.13 -7.43 19.33
N TYR A 4 13.84 -7.15 19.45
CA TYR A 4 12.87 -8.17 19.81
C TYR A 4 12.81 -9.20 18.68
N ARG A 5 13.18 -10.45 18.99
CA ARG A 5 12.95 -11.60 18.12
C ARG A 5 11.50 -12.05 18.34
N TYR A 6 10.66 -11.88 17.33
CA TYR A 6 9.30 -12.40 17.31
C TYR A 6 9.32 -13.83 16.75
N GLY A 7 8.54 -14.74 17.35
CA GLY A 7 8.58 -16.18 17.10
C GLY A 7 8.05 -16.61 15.74
N ASP A 8 8.28 -17.89 15.39
CA ASP A 8 8.13 -18.53 14.07
C ASP A 8 6.68 -18.67 13.54
N GLY A 9 5.78 -17.76 13.91
CA GLY A 9 4.41 -17.65 13.39
C GLY A 9 3.87 -16.22 13.34
N TYR A 10 4.73 -15.21 13.53
CA TYR A 10 4.38 -13.79 13.40
C TYR A 10 4.38 -13.40 11.92
N ASP A 11 3.20 -13.14 11.33
CA ASP A 11 3.14 -12.30 10.13
C ASP A 11 3.49 -10.88 10.60
N PRO A 12 4.63 -10.32 10.16
CA PRO A 12 5.11 -9.03 10.63
C PRO A 12 4.22 -7.85 10.27
N TYR A 13 3.08 -8.13 9.63
CA TYR A 13 2.07 -7.18 9.25
C TYR A 13 0.67 -7.58 9.75
N ASP A 14 0.49 -8.56 10.65
CA ASP A 14 -0.83 -9.01 11.12
C ASP A 14 -1.64 -7.94 11.90
N HIS A 15 -0.98 -6.86 12.34
CA HIS A 15 -1.65 -5.64 12.80
C HIS A 15 -2.50 -4.96 11.70
N MET A 16 -2.48 -5.47 10.47
CA MET A 16 -3.36 -5.16 9.35
C MET A 16 -4.82 -5.66 9.50
N THR A 17 -5.15 -6.50 10.50
CA THR A 17 -6.51 -7.05 10.69
C THR A 17 -7.26 -6.47 11.89
N ASN A 18 -6.56 -5.86 12.85
CA ASN A 18 -7.16 -5.23 14.01
C ASN A 18 -6.92 -3.72 13.98
N ASP A 19 -7.99 -2.96 13.75
CA ASP A 19 -8.07 -1.50 13.96
C ASP A 19 -7.44 -1.16 15.33
N PRO A 20 -6.29 -0.46 15.40
CA PRO A 20 -5.69 -0.15 16.70
C PRO A 20 -6.32 1.13 17.23
N VAL A 21 -7.55 1.04 17.75
CA VAL A 21 -8.14 2.14 18.53
C VAL A 21 -8.37 1.76 20.01
N ASP A 22 -8.16 0.50 20.40
CA ASP A 22 -8.43 0.05 21.77
C ASP A 22 -7.20 -0.08 22.69
N PHE A 23 -6.02 0.42 22.30
CA PHE A 23 -4.81 0.31 23.12
C PHE A 23 -4.70 1.43 24.19
N TYR A 24 -5.20 1.12 25.40
CA TYR A 24 -4.77 1.62 26.72
C TYR A 24 -4.92 3.12 27.06
N THR A 25 -6.13 3.52 27.44
CA THR A 25 -6.54 4.84 27.98
C THR A 25 -5.89 5.28 29.31
N ARG A 26 -4.75 4.75 29.73
CA ARG A 26 -4.06 5.17 30.96
C ARG A 26 -2.60 5.52 30.67
N GLY A 27 -2.38 6.79 30.33
CA GLY A 27 -1.04 7.38 30.23
C GLY A 27 -0.29 7.36 31.56
N TYR A 28 1.03 7.57 31.49
CA TYR A 28 1.87 7.73 32.69
C TYR A 28 1.45 8.98 33.48
N GLY A 29 1.20 8.82 34.78
CA GLY A 29 0.77 9.90 35.68
C GLY A 29 -0.74 10.04 35.89
N GLY A 30 -1.56 9.12 35.36
CA GLY A 30 -3.00 9.09 35.63
C GLY A 30 -3.84 10.06 34.78
N PHE A 31 -3.21 10.81 33.87
CA PHE A 31 -3.90 11.57 32.84
C PHE A 31 -3.94 10.73 31.55
N GLY A 32 -5.14 10.49 31.02
CA GLY A 32 -5.29 9.88 29.70
C GLY A 32 -4.72 10.78 28.62
N TYR A 33 -4.34 10.21 27.48
CA TYR A 33 -4.09 10.99 26.27
C TYR A 33 -5.44 11.49 25.73
N ASP A 34 -5.49 12.73 25.22
CA ASP A 34 -6.62 13.17 24.41
C ASP A 34 -6.40 12.64 22.99
N THR A 35 -7.30 11.78 22.51
CA THR A 35 -7.31 11.28 21.12
C THR A 35 -8.59 11.64 20.39
N SER A 36 -9.40 12.56 20.94
CA SER A 36 -10.65 13.00 20.32
C SER A 36 -10.44 13.72 18.98
N HIS A 37 -9.23 14.22 18.74
CA HIS A 37 -8.81 14.88 17.51
C HIS A 37 -8.28 13.93 16.44
N VAL A 38 -7.98 12.67 16.80
CA VAL A 38 -7.44 11.68 15.87
C VAL A 38 -8.51 11.32 14.85
N LYS A 39 -8.19 11.51 13.57
CA LYS A 39 -9.09 11.07 12.49
C LYS A 39 -9.05 9.56 12.35
N LYS A 40 -10.23 8.95 12.28
CA LYS A 40 -10.37 7.54 11.92
C LYS A 40 -9.67 7.26 10.58
N ASP A 41 -9.01 6.11 10.51
CA ASP A 41 -8.44 5.59 9.27
C ASP A 41 -9.50 5.40 8.20
N GLU A 42 -9.09 5.55 6.96
CA GLU A 42 -9.92 5.13 5.84
C GLU A 42 -9.96 3.59 5.78
N PRO A 43 -11.10 2.99 5.39
CA PRO A 43 -11.14 1.55 5.16
C PRO A 43 -10.26 1.19 3.97
N ARG A 44 -9.70 -0.02 3.98
CA ARG A 44 -9.07 -0.61 2.79
C ARG A 44 -10.11 -0.83 1.71
N THR A 45 -9.71 -0.65 0.46
CA THR A 45 -10.59 -0.90 -0.68
C THR A 45 -10.78 -2.39 -0.89
N ASP A 46 -11.92 -2.78 -1.48
CA ASP A 46 -12.16 -4.16 -1.87
C ASP A 46 -11.08 -4.67 -2.81
N LEU A 47 -10.61 -3.83 -3.75
CA LEU A 47 -9.52 -4.18 -4.66
C LEU A 47 -8.24 -4.53 -3.89
N PHE A 48 -7.87 -3.76 -2.87
CA PHE A 48 -6.73 -4.08 -2.01
C PHE A 48 -6.92 -5.44 -1.34
N ASN A 49 -8.09 -5.69 -0.75
CA ASN A 49 -8.35 -6.91 -0.01
C ASN A 49 -8.31 -8.15 -0.94
N TYR A 50 -8.92 -8.07 -2.12
CA TYR A 50 -8.88 -9.16 -3.10
C TYR A 50 -7.49 -9.35 -3.70
N ALA A 51 -6.75 -8.27 -3.95
CA ALA A 51 -5.36 -8.36 -4.41
C ALA A 51 -4.46 -9.03 -3.35
N SER A 52 -4.64 -8.66 -2.08
CA SER A 52 -3.96 -9.27 -0.93
C SER A 52 -4.30 -10.75 -0.75
N ALA A 53 -5.53 -11.15 -1.10
CA ALA A 53 -5.98 -12.54 -1.04
C ALA A 53 -5.64 -13.36 -2.31
N GLY A 54 -5.08 -12.75 -3.35
CA GLY A 54 -4.80 -13.42 -4.63
C GLY A 54 -6.07 -13.73 -5.44
N ASN A 55 -7.20 -13.10 -5.14
CA ASN A 55 -8.48 -13.37 -5.82
C ASN A 55 -8.57 -12.60 -7.15
N LEU A 56 -7.97 -13.17 -8.20
CA LEU A 56 -7.94 -12.57 -9.53
C LEU A 56 -9.33 -12.29 -10.11
N SER A 57 -10.31 -13.16 -9.86
CA SER A 57 -11.67 -13.02 -10.42
C SER A 57 -12.35 -11.74 -9.90
N GLU A 58 -12.27 -11.48 -8.60
CA GLU A 58 -12.84 -10.26 -8.01
C GLU A 58 -12.02 -9.02 -8.36
N VAL A 59 -10.70 -9.14 -8.46
CA VAL A 59 -9.83 -8.07 -8.97
C VAL A 59 -10.29 -7.65 -10.38
N LYS A 60 -10.45 -8.61 -11.30
CA LYS A 60 -10.94 -8.36 -12.67
C LYS A 60 -12.31 -7.69 -12.66
N ARG A 61 -13.26 -8.22 -11.88
CA ARG A 61 -14.61 -7.67 -11.77
C ARG A 61 -14.60 -6.19 -11.36
N ILE A 62 -13.78 -5.82 -10.38
CA ILE A 62 -13.69 -4.42 -9.91
C ILE A 62 -13.04 -3.53 -10.96
N VAL A 63 -11.92 -3.96 -11.57
CA VAL A 63 -11.17 -3.14 -12.52
C VAL A 63 -11.92 -2.95 -13.84
N GLU A 64 -12.61 -3.97 -14.32
CA GLU A 64 -13.44 -3.92 -15.54
C GLU A 64 -14.75 -3.16 -15.32
N GLY A 65 -15.31 -3.23 -14.10
CA GLY A 65 -16.50 -2.47 -13.72
C GLY A 65 -16.25 -0.98 -13.44
N ALA A 66 -15.00 -0.55 -13.36
CA ALA A 66 -14.66 0.85 -13.08
C ALA A 66 -14.95 1.77 -14.27
N GLU A 67 -15.52 2.96 -14.00
CA GLU A 67 -15.67 3.98 -15.03
C GLU A 67 -14.30 4.38 -15.59
N LYS A 68 -14.19 4.53 -16.93
CA LYS A 68 -12.93 4.81 -17.62
C LYS A 68 -12.12 5.97 -17.02
N LYS A 69 -12.80 7.04 -16.58
CA LYS A 69 -12.16 8.22 -15.96
C LYS A 69 -11.65 7.97 -14.53
N GLU A 70 -12.23 7.00 -13.82
CA GLU A 70 -11.87 6.65 -12.44
C GLU A 70 -10.96 5.43 -12.34
N LYS A 71 -10.77 4.68 -13.44
CA LYS A 71 -9.99 3.42 -13.45
C LYS A 71 -8.60 3.58 -12.81
N ASN A 72 -7.84 4.61 -13.18
CA ASN A 72 -6.50 4.83 -12.62
C ASN A 72 -6.55 5.10 -11.11
N LYS A 73 -7.60 5.73 -10.62
CA LYS A 73 -7.82 5.91 -9.18
C LYS A 73 -8.17 4.59 -8.53
N VAL A 74 -9.10 3.82 -9.09
CA VAL A 74 -9.51 2.51 -8.55
C VAL A 74 -8.30 1.58 -8.39
N ILE A 75 -7.44 1.46 -9.41
CA ILE A 75 -6.31 0.51 -9.39
C ILE A 75 -5.14 0.96 -8.50
N ASN A 76 -4.92 2.26 -8.34
CA ASN A 76 -3.74 2.80 -7.66
C ASN A 76 -4.04 3.35 -6.25
N TYR A 77 -5.30 3.43 -5.84
CA TYR A 77 -5.65 4.00 -4.54
C TYR A 77 -5.10 3.16 -3.40
N ALA A 78 -4.44 3.84 -2.47
CA ALA A 78 -4.09 3.31 -1.17
C ALA A 78 -4.77 4.16 -0.10
N ARG A 79 -5.27 3.51 0.95
CA ARG A 79 -5.98 4.19 2.03
C ARG A 79 -5.06 5.15 2.79
N ARG A 80 -5.64 6.20 3.36
CA ARG A 80 -5.00 6.99 4.41
C ARG A 80 -5.12 6.28 5.75
N TRP A 81 -4.04 6.24 6.52
CA TRP A 81 -4.07 5.86 7.93
C TRP A 81 -3.26 6.84 8.78
N THR A 82 -3.58 6.91 10.06
CA THR A 82 -3.01 7.87 11.01
C THR A 82 -2.08 7.15 12.00
N GLU A 83 -0.80 7.52 11.99
CA GLU A 83 0.15 7.13 13.03
C GLU A 83 0.10 8.15 14.17
N ILE A 84 0.04 7.65 15.41
CA ILE A 84 0.04 8.47 16.62
C ILE A 84 1.25 8.12 17.47
N ASP A 85 2.01 9.14 17.86
CA ASP A 85 3.14 9.05 18.79
C ASP A 85 2.81 9.78 20.07
N TYR A 86 2.62 9.00 21.13
CA TYR A 86 2.27 9.48 22.46
C TYR A 86 3.51 9.99 23.18
N LYS A 87 3.58 11.30 23.42
CA LYS A 87 4.68 11.90 24.17
C LYS A 87 4.40 11.87 25.66
N MET A 88 5.46 11.62 26.43
CA MET A 88 5.46 11.66 27.89
C MET A 88 5.01 13.01 28.47
N SER A 89 4.99 14.07 27.67
CA SER A 89 4.47 15.38 28.03
C SER A 89 2.93 15.48 28.05
N GLY A 90 2.22 14.41 27.69
CA GLY A 90 0.75 14.41 27.56
C GLY A 90 0.24 14.90 26.20
N PHE A 91 1.14 15.19 25.26
CA PHE A 91 0.81 15.59 23.88
C PHE A 91 0.96 14.40 22.92
N THR A 92 0.13 14.37 21.87
CA THR A 92 0.22 13.44 20.76
C THR A 92 0.86 14.11 19.53
N LYS A 93 1.67 13.38 18.78
CA LYS A 93 2.06 13.74 17.42
C LYS A 93 1.35 12.82 16.45
N GLU A 94 0.93 13.37 15.32
CA GLU A 94 0.17 12.64 14.31
C GLU A 94 0.82 12.76 12.95
N TRP A 95 0.90 11.65 12.22
CA TRP A 95 1.27 11.63 10.81
C TRP A 95 0.22 10.85 10.04
N GLU A 96 -0.17 11.38 8.88
CA GLU A 96 -1.04 10.67 7.95
C GLU A 96 -0.19 10.08 6.82
N TRP A 97 -0.39 8.80 6.55
CA TRP A 97 0.36 8.05 5.56
C TRP A 97 -0.60 7.44 4.54
N PHE A 98 -0.11 7.23 3.32
CA PHE A 98 -0.69 6.24 2.42
C PHE A 98 -0.24 4.85 2.84
N ASP A 99 -1.16 3.90 2.89
CA ASP A 99 -0.87 2.47 2.89
C ASP A 99 -0.20 2.07 1.54
N ILE A 100 0.18 0.81 1.38
CA ILE A 100 0.67 0.28 0.10
C ILE A 100 -0.49 0.09 -0.90
N THR A 101 -0.15 0.07 -2.19
CA THR A 101 -1.15 -0.10 -3.26
C THR A 101 -1.60 -1.56 -3.40
N PRO A 102 -2.74 -1.83 -4.08
CA PRO A 102 -3.15 -3.18 -4.43
C PRO A 102 -2.07 -3.97 -5.18
N LEU A 103 -1.30 -3.32 -6.06
CA LEU A 103 -0.17 -3.93 -6.77
C LEU A 103 0.96 -4.32 -5.80
N ALA A 104 1.35 -3.42 -4.89
CA ALA A 104 2.42 -3.69 -3.94
C ALA A 104 2.07 -4.82 -2.96
N VAL A 105 0.84 -4.88 -2.44
CA VAL A 105 0.43 -5.98 -1.53
C VAL A 105 0.35 -7.32 -2.27
N ALA A 106 -0.09 -7.35 -3.53
CA ALA A 106 -0.08 -8.57 -4.34
C ALA A 106 1.35 -9.07 -4.59
N ALA A 107 2.27 -8.17 -4.94
CA ALA A 107 3.68 -8.51 -5.15
C ALA A 107 4.37 -9.00 -3.87
N MET A 108 4.09 -8.36 -2.73
CA MET A 108 4.58 -8.76 -1.42
C MET A 108 4.15 -10.18 -1.03
N LYS A 109 2.95 -10.58 -1.44
CA LYS A 109 2.37 -11.89 -1.14
C LYS A 109 2.63 -12.96 -2.21
N GLY A 110 3.32 -12.62 -3.29
CA GLY A 110 3.63 -13.56 -4.37
C GLY A 110 2.42 -13.95 -5.22
N HIS A 111 1.46 -13.04 -5.41
CA HIS A 111 0.27 -13.29 -6.23
C HIS A 111 0.52 -12.92 -7.69
N ASP A 112 1.31 -13.72 -8.40
CA ASP A 112 1.81 -13.44 -9.75
C ASP A 112 0.71 -13.07 -10.75
N GLU A 113 -0.39 -13.83 -10.79
CA GLU A 113 -1.47 -13.57 -11.74
C GLU A 113 -2.17 -12.22 -11.49
N VAL A 114 -2.29 -11.83 -10.21
CA VAL A 114 -2.86 -10.53 -9.82
C VAL A 114 -1.89 -9.41 -10.17
N VAL A 115 -0.60 -9.58 -9.88
CA VAL A 115 0.45 -8.61 -10.22
C VAL A 115 0.49 -8.38 -11.72
N HIS A 116 0.54 -9.47 -12.49
CA HIS A 116 0.56 -9.44 -13.95
C HIS A 116 -0.65 -8.68 -14.49
N TYR A 117 -1.86 -9.06 -14.08
CA TYR A 117 -3.08 -8.39 -14.50
C TYR A 117 -3.09 -6.90 -14.13
N LEU A 118 -2.75 -6.53 -12.89
CA LEU A 118 -2.75 -5.13 -12.46
C LEU A 118 -1.75 -4.29 -13.27
N LEU A 119 -0.57 -4.82 -13.59
CA LEU A 119 0.41 -4.16 -14.45
C LEU A 119 -0.12 -3.97 -15.89
N GLU A 120 -0.78 -4.98 -16.46
CA GLU A 120 -1.46 -4.86 -17.77
C GLU A 120 -2.55 -3.78 -17.76
N GLN A 121 -3.24 -3.59 -16.62
CA GLN A 121 -4.27 -2.56 -16.46
C GLN A 121 -3.70 -1.16 -16.15
N GLY A 122 -2.37 -1.01 -16.09
CA GLY A 122 -1.69 0.27 -15.88
C GLY A 122 -1.55 0.67 -14.40
N ALA A 123 -1.53 -0.29 -13.47
CA ALA A 123 -1.18 -0.01 -12.09
C ALA A 123 0.27 0.47 -11.99
N ASP A 124 0.49 1.56 -11.25
CA ASP A 124 1.78 2.24 -11.12
C ASP A 124 2.62 1.57 -10.01
N PRO A 125 3.71 0.86 -10.36
CA PRO A 125 4.56 0.18 -9.40
C PRO A 125 5.44 1.13 -8.57
N THR A 126 5.50 2.41 -8.93
CA THR A 126 6.39 3.41 -8.29
C THR A 126 5.76 4.09 -7.07
N LEU A 127 4.49 3.81 -6.78
CA LEU A 127 3.77 4.42 -5.66
C LEU A 127 4.19 3.76 -4.35
N SER A 128 4.92 4.52 -3.51
CA SER A 128 5.34 4.04 -2.21
C SER A 128 4.22 4.15 -1.19
N GLY A 129 4.07 3.15 -0.33
CA GLY A 129 3.22 3.19 0.85
C GLY A 129 4.00 2.92 2.12
N CYS A 130 3.36 3.21 3.25
CA CYS A 130 3.86 2.90 4.58
C CYS A 130 2.80 2.03 5.27
N PRO A 131 2.85 0.69 5.17
CA PRO A 131 1.82 -0.17 5.74
C PRO A 131 1.94 -0.33 7.27
N SER A 132 3.10 0.00 7.82
CA SER A 132 3.44 -0.02 9.24
C SER A 132 4.52 1.02 9.51
N ALA A 133 4.66 1.46 10.76
CA ALA A 133 5.71 2.39 11.17
C ALA A 133 7.09 1.92 10.65
N ASP A 134 7.84 2.85 10.09
CA ASP A 134 9.19 2.67 9.54
C ASP A 134 9.35 1.75 8.31
N THR A 135 8.26 1.27 7.70
CA THR A 135 8.33 0.42 6.50
C THR A 135 7.85 1.19 5.29
N ILE A 136 8.74 1.58 4.38
CA ILE A 136 8.36 2.27 3.13
C ILE A 136 8.64 1.35 1.95
N LEU A 137 7.57 1.01 1.21
CA LEU A 137 7.65 0.07 0.10
C LEU A 137 6.84 0.58 -1.10
N ASP A 138 7.47 0.58 -2.29
CA ASP A 138 6.77 0.51 -3.57
C ASP A 138 6.63 -0.95 -4.03
N ALA A 139 6.05 -1.19 -5.21
CA ALA A 139 5.83 -2.56 -5.69
C ALA A 139 7.14 -3.30 -6.01
N PHE A 140 8.19 -2.59 -6.46
CA PHE A 140 9.49 -3.19 -6.74
C PHE A 140 10.18 -3.66 -5.46
N GLN A 141 10.10 -2.87 -4.39
CA GLN A 141 10.64 -3.24 -3.08
C GLN A 141 9.85 -4.38 -2.46
N ALA A 142 8.52 -4.37 -2.60
CA ALA A 142 7.62 -5.40 -2.10
C ALA A 142 7.85 -6.76 -2.77
N ALA A 143 8.21 -6.80 -4.05
CA ALA A 143 8.42 -8.04 -4.80
C ALA A 143 9.74 -8.76 -4.47
N ARG A 144 10.70 -8.13 -3.78
CA ARG A 144 12.04 -8.69 -3.57
C ARG A 144 11.97 -10.02 -2.82
N GLY A 145 12.55 -11.07 -3.42
CA GLY A 145 12.55 -12.43 -2.87
C GLY A 145 11.20 -13.15 -2.97
N THR A 146 10.21 -12.60 -3.68
CA THR A 146 8.94 -13.27 -3.99
C THR A 146 8.96 -13.81 -5.43
N SER A 147 7.98 -14.64 -5.79
CA SER A 147 7.80 -15.11 -7.17
C SER A 147 7.58 -13.98 -8.17
N CYS A 148 7.09 -12.82 -7.70
CA CYS A 148 6.77 -11.68 -8.55
C CYS A 148 7.99 -10.81 -8.91
N GLU A 149 9.16 -11.02 -8.29
CA GLU A 149 10.37 -10.21 -8.56
C GLU A 149 10.72 -10.12 -10.06
N PRO A 150 10.72 -11.22 -10.84
CA PRO A 150 11.00 -11.17 -12.28
C PRO A 150 9.97 -10.34 -13.07
N LEU A 151 8.70 -10.39 -12.69
CA LEU A 151 7.64 -9.59 -13.34
C LEU A 151 7.88 -8.09 -13.13
N LEU A 152 8.21 -7.70 -11.89
CA LEU A 152 8.47 -6.31 -11.55
C LEU A 152 9.79 -5.82 -12.17
N ASP A 153 10.84 -6.64 -12.18
CA ASP A 153 12.10 -6.28 -12.83
C ASP A 153 11.94 -6.09 -14.34
N ALA A 154 11.10 -6.90 -15.01
CA ALA A 154 10.83 -6.75 -16.43
C ALA A 154 10.14 -5.43 -16.79
N VAL A 155 9.22 -4.93 -15.95
CA VAL A 155 8.51 -3.67 -16.22
C VAL A 155 9.26 -2.43 -15.74
N LYS A 156 10.24 -2.58 -14.84
CA LYS A 156 10.96 -1.46 -14.22
C LYS A 156 11.55 -0.43 -15.19
N PRO A 157 12.15 -0.81 -16.35
CA PRO A 157 12.70 0.15 -17.30
C PRO A 157 11.66 1.07 -17.95
N PHE A 158 10.38 0.69 -17.91
CA PHE A 158 9.29 1.43 -18.54
C PHE A 158 8.65 2.47 -17.61
N TRP A 159 9.00 2.49 -16.32
CA TRP A 159 8.38 3.38 -15.34
C TRP A 159 9.34 4.43 -14.82
N GLU A 160 8.94 5.69 -14.97
CA GLU A 160 9.54 6.80 -14.23
C GLU A 160 8.82 6.98 -12.89
N LYS A 161 9.59 7.35 -11.86
CA LYS A 161 9.04 7.56 -10.52
C LYS A 161 8.04 8.71 -10.54
N ALA A 162 6.79 8.44 -10.13
CA ALA A 162 5.77 9.48 -10.06
C ALA A 162 6.18 10.62 -9.12
N ASN A 163 5.92 11.87 -9.51
CA ASN A 163 6.19 13.02 -8.65
C ASN A 163 5.34 13.05 -7.37
N TYR A 164 4.25 12.27 -7.33
CA TYR A 164 3.35 12.08 -6.19
C TYR A 164 3.51 10.70 -5.51
N SER A 165 4.63 10.01 -5.75
CA SER A 165 4.93 8.68 -5.18
C SER A 165 5.15 8.67 -3.68
N GLY A 166 5.30 9.84 -3.03
CA GLY A 166 5.60 9.95 -1.60
C GLY A 166 4.57 9.28 -0.70
N VAL A 167 5.03 8.81 0.46
CA VAL A 167 4.25 8.05 1.45
C VAL A 167 3.35 8.90 2.33
N HIS A 168 3.67 10.18 2.54
CA HIS A 168 2.85 11.04 3.37
C HIS A 168 1.56 11.41 2.66
N TYR A 169 0.44 11.22 3.36
CA TYR A 169 -0.85 11.61 2.84
C TYR A 169 -0.94 13.15 2.73
N ASN A 170 -1.57 13.59 1.65
CA ASN A 170 -2.02 14.97 1.50
C ASN A 170 -3.30 14.95 0.66
N ALA A 171 -4.33 15.67 1.09
CA ALA A 171 -5.60 15.77 0.37
C ALA A 171 -5.48 16.29 -1.08
N LYS A 172 -4.32 16.82 -1.50
CA LYS A 172 -4.01 17.25 -2.86
C LYS A 172 -3.23 16.23 -3.69
N SER A 173 -2.49 15.30 -3.07
CA SER A 173 -1.70 14.29 -3.78
C SER A 173 -2.60 13.15 -4.28
N ARG A 174 -2.11 12.37 -5.25
CA ARG A 174 -2.78 11.15 -5.75
C ARG A 174 -4.26 11.31 -6.13
N LYS A 175 -4.64 12.43 -6.74
CA LYS A 175 -6.03 12.65 -7.21
C LYS A 175 -6.33 12.02 -8.57
N LYS A 176 -5.39 12.16 -9.51
CA LYS A 176 -5.62 11.82 -10.93
C LYS A 176 -4.84 10.60 -11.40
N PHE A 177 -3.76 10.23 -10.71
CA PHE A 177 -2.89 9.09 -11.08
C PHE A 177 -2.50 9.12 -12.57
N THR A 178 -1.78 10.17 -12.98
CA THR A 178 -1.44 10.45 -14.38
C THR A 178 -0.15 9.81 -14.86
N ASN A 179 0.63 9.18 -13.99
CA ASN A 179 1.83 8.44 -14.35
C ASN A 179 1.45 7.22 -15.20
N ALA A 180 2.31 6.88 -16.15
CA ALA A 180 2.10 5.83 -17.12
C ALA A 180 3.45 5.31 -17.63
N PRO A 181 3.51 4.08 -18.17
CA PRO A 181 4.75 3.57 -18.72
C PRO A 181 5.18 4.38 -19.96
N THR A 182 6.49 4.58 -20.12
CA THR A 182 7.10 5.34 -21.21
C THR A 182 6.92 4.68 -22.58
N ASP A 183 6.89 3.35 -22.61
CA ASP A 183 6.49 2.52 -23.76
C ASP A 183 5.53 1.41 -23.29
N PRO A 184 4.21 1.65 -23.34
CA PRO A 184 3.21 0.68 -22.90
C PRO A 184 3.27 -0.64 -23.68
N ASN A 185 3.56 -0.60 -24.97
CA ASN A 185 3.59 -1.82 -25.81
C ASN A 185 4.84 -2.65 -25.53
N GLY A 186 5.99 -1.99 -25.37
CA GLY A 186 7.23 -2.62 -24.93
C GLY A 186 7.08 -3.28 -23.58
N MET A 187 6.45 -2.61 -22.61
CA MET A 187 6.16 -3.15 -21.29
C MET A 187 5.27 -4.40 -21.34
N LEU A 188 4.18 -4.36 -22.12
CA LEU A 188 3.29 -5.51 -22.28
C LEU A 188 4.00 -6.70 -22.96
N ASN A 189 4.90 -6.44 -23.90
CA ASN A 189 5.72 -7.49 -24.49
C ASN A 189 6.72 -8.07 -23.47
N ALA A 190 7.32 -7.25 -22.63
CA ALA A 190 8.20 -7.72 -21.56
C ALA A 190 7.46 -8.65 -20.59
N LEU A 191 6.25 -8.26 -20.15
CA LEU A 191 5.39 -9.06 -19.27
C LEU A 191 4.98 -10.43 -19.83
N ARG A 192 4.93 -10.60 -21.15
CA ARG A 192 4.60 -11.88 -21.79
C ARG A 192 5.77 -12.86 -21.85
N ASN A 193 6.99 -12.36 -21.63
CA ASN A 193 8.23 -13.12 -21.76
C ASN A 193 8.88 -13.46 -20.40
N VAL A 194 8.18 -13.14 -19.31
CA VAL A 194 8.52 -13.54 -17.94
C VAL A 194 7.75 -14.81 -17.60
#